data_AF-A0A7W7YJX3-F1
#
_entry.id   AF-A0A7W7YJX3-F1
#
_cell.length_a   1.000
_cell.length_b   1.000
_cell.length_c   1.000
_cell.angle_alpha   90.00
_cell.angle_beta   90.00
_cell.angle_gamma   90.00
#
_symmetry.space_group_name_H-M   'P 1'
#
loop_
_entity.id
_entity.type
_entity.pdbx_description
1 polymer ?
#
loop_
_entity_poly.entity_id
_entity_poly.type
_entity_poly.pdbx_seq_one_letter_code
_entity_poly.pdbx_strand_id
1 'polypeptide(L)'
;MGIDSNMANPAHSTMKARRYDKKTMDAPAIQARSSKIMLISLPLIILGGPALMLHFSSIRNQSASVSGTVEKWRPLYHLNDAQAASIQQIELDFHGTGSPFSIRNRPTEEQKLRHHEHLSRQMSPSDGKRFIEMMEKGGSRH
;
A
#
# COMPACT_ATOMS: atom_id res chain seq x y z
N MET A 1 100.29 30.09 -31.14
CA MET A 1 99.19 29.86 -32.12
C MET A 1 98.44 28.63 -31.66
N GLY A 2 97.16 28.80 -31.35
CA GLY A 2 96.30 27.82 -30.67
C GLY A 2 95.23 28.57 -29.88
N ILE A 3 94.27 29.12 -30.62
CA ILE A 3 92.99 29.68 -30.17
C ILE A 3 92.17 28.42 -29.75
N ASP A 4 91.48 28.37 -28.61
CA ASP A 4 90.05 28.61 -28.60
C ASP A 4 89.49 28.83 -27.19
N SER A 5 88.82 29.98 -27.11
CA SER A 5 87.82 30.44 -26.15
C SER A 5 86.79 29.37 -25.78
N ASN A 6 86.36 29.35 -24.52
CA ASN A 6 84.93 29.20 -24.28
C ASN A 6 84.47 30.03 -23.08
N MET A 7 83.58 30.97 -23.39
CA MET A 7 82.95 31.93 -22.50
C MET A 7 81.76 31.30 -21.73
N ALA A 8 81.46 31.95 -20.61
CA ALA A 8 80.30 31.83 -19.74
C ALA A 8 78.93 31.58 -20.41
N ASN A 9 78.04 30.88 -19.70
CA ASN A 9 76.72 31.43 -19.31
C ASN A 9 76.00 30.54 -18.26
N PRO A 10 75.43 31.11 -17.17
CA PRO A 10 74.58 30.39 -16.22
C PRO A 10 73.11 30.50 -16.63
N ALA A 11 72.34 29.41 -16.54
CA ALA A 11 70.90 29.46 -16.79
C ALA A 11 70.09 28.52 -15.87
N HIS A 12 69.39 29.16 -14.95
CA HIS A 12 67.98 28.97 -14.62
C HIS A 12 67.44 27.61 -14.14
N SER A 13 67.12 27.61 -12.85
CA SER A 13 66.04 26.89 -12.20
C SER A 13 64.78 26.76 -13.06
N THR A 14 64.29 25.53 -13.23
CA THR A 14 62.86 25.26 -13.49
C THR A 14 62.39 24.06 -12.68
N MET A 15 61.80 24.37 -11.52
CA MET A 15 61.02 23.43 -10.72
C MET A 15 59.79 23.03 -11.55
N LYS A 16 59.76 21.79 -12.07
CA LYS A 16 58.59 21.28 -12.79
C LYS A 16 57.45 21.01 -11.81
N ALA A 17 56.50 21.95 -11.71
CA ALA A 17 55.21 21.69 -11.06
C ALA A 17 54.48 20.58 -11.82
N ARG A 18 54.40 19.38 -11.22
CA ARG A 18 53.51 18.30 -11.70
C ARG A 18 52.07 18.79 -11.55
N ARG A 19 51.43 19.18 -12.66
CA ARG A 19 49.97 19.28 -12.72
C ARG A 19 49.41 17.88 -12.48
N TYR A 20 48.71 17.70 -11.38
CA TYR A 20 47.88 16.52 -11.16
C TYR A 20 46.61 16.71 -11.98
N ASP A 21 46.53 16.05 -13.14
CA ASP A 21 45.26 15.94 -13.88
C ASP A 21 44.29 15.12 -13.03
N LYS A 22 43.36 15.82 -12.37
CA LYS A 22 42.22 15.19 -11.70
C LYS A 22 41.28 14.73 -12.81
N LYS A 23 41.51 13.53 -13.36
CA LYS A 23 40.58 12.87 -14.26
C LYS A 23 39.23 12.77 -13.55
N THR A 24 38.28 13.60 -13.96
CA THR A 24 36.86 13.48 -13.64
C THR A 24 36.32 12.24 -14.34
N MET A 25 36.61 11.07 -13.77
CA MET A 25 36.14 9.78 -14.27
C MET A 25 35.17 9.14 -13.27
N ASP A 26 34.14 9.87 -12.84
CA ASP A 26 33.02 9.27 -12.07
C ASP A 26 31.65 9.88 -12.36
N ALA A 27 31.56 11.02 -13.06
CA ALA A 27 30.28 11.66 -13.39
C ALA A 27 29.36 10.83 -14.33
N PRO A 28 29.86 10.22 -15.44
CA PRO A 28 28.95 9.56 -16.39
C PRO A 28 28.37 8.24 -15.89
N ALA A 29 29.10 7.50 -15.04
CA ALA A 29 28.67 6.20 -14.53
C ALA A 29 27.56 6.33 -13.47
N ILE A 30 27.63 7.35 -12.61
CA ILE A 30 26.61 7.64 -11.60
C ILE A 30 25.33 8.16 -12.26
N GLN A 31 25.46 9.02 -13.28
CA GLN A 31 24.33 9.55 -14.03
C GLN A 31 23.60 8.45 -14.81
N ALA A 32 24.33 7.54 -15.46
CA ALA A 32 23.74 6.40 -16.17
C ALA A 32 23.04 5.39 -15.24
N ARG A 33 23.55 5.18 -14.01
CA ARG A 33 22.90 4.34 -12.98
C ARG A 33 21.64 5.02 -12.43
N SER A 34 21.70 6.32 -12.15
CA SER A 34 20.55 7.12 -11.71
C SER A 34 19.43 7.12 -12.75
N SER A 35 19.75 7.25 -14.04
CA SER A 35 18.76 7.19 -15.12
C SER A 35 18.10 5.81 -15.23
N LYS A 36 18.85 4.72 -15.03
CA LYS A 36 18.29 3.35 -15.03
C LYS A 36 17.39 3.11 -13.81
N ILE A 37 17.79 3.58 -12.63
CA ILE A 37 16.96 3.50 -11.43
C ILE A 37 15.67 4.29 -11.63
N MET A 38 15.72 5.51 -12.18
CA MET A 38 14.52 6.30 -12.50
C MET A 38 13.60 5.59 -13.50
N LEU A 39 14.14 5.00 -14.57
CA LEU A 39 13.33 4.29 -15.57
C LEU A 39 12.59 3.08 -15.00
N ILE A 40 13.08 2.50 -13.91
CA ILE A 40 12.44 1.37 -13.22
C ILE A 40 11.52 1.88 -12.10
N SER A 41 11.97 2.83 -11.29
CA SER A 41 11.23 3.32 -10.13
C SER A 41 10.05 4.20 -10.52
N LEU A 42 10.17 5.00 -11.58
CA LEU A 42 9.11 5.90 -12.02
C LEU A 42 7.83 5.15 -12.43
N PRO A 43 7.85 4.13 -13.31
CA PRO A 43 6.64 3.36 -13.61
C PRO A 43 6.12 2.60 -12.39
N LEU A 44 7.00 2.10 -11.50
CA LEU A 44 6.59 1.47 -10.24
C LEU A 44 5.84 2.42 -9.31
N ILE A 45 6.26 3.69 -9.22
CA ILE A 45 5.58 4.70 -8.40
C ILE A 45 4.28 5.13 -9.06
N ILE A 46 4.29 5.38 -10.38
CA ILE A 46 3.10 5.83 -11.13
C ILE A 46 2.00 4.78 -11.13
N LEU A 47 2.32 3.48 -11.23
CA LEU A 47 1.32 2.42 -11.16
C LEU A 47 1.08 1.92 -9.73
N GLY A 48 2.16 1.71 -8.97
CA GLY A 48 2.09 1.14 -7.62
C GLY A 48 1.48 2.09 -6.59
N GLY A 49 1.78 3.39 -6.66
CA GLY A 49 1.22 4.39 -5.76
C GLY A 49 -0.32 4.45 -5.82
N PRO A 50 -0.91 4.67 -7.02
CA PRO A 50 -2.36 4.64 -7.19
C PRO A 50 -2.99 3.28 -6.85
N ALA A 51 -2.34 2.16 -7.20
CA ALA A 51 -2.85 0.83 -6.86
C ALA A 51 -2.96 0.63 -5.34
N LEU A 52 -1.93 1.02 -4.58
CA LEU A 52 -1.95 0.98 -3.11
C LEU A 52 -3.02 1.92 -2.54
N MET A 53 -3.12 3.14 -3.06
CA MET A 53 -4.14 4.10 -2.62
C MET A 53 -5.55 3.55 -2.82
N LEU A 54 -5.85 2.98 -3.99
CA LEU A 54 -7.14 2.36 -4.28
C LEU A 54 -7.42 1.17 -3.36
N HIS A 55 -6.41 0.32 -3.12
CA HIS A 55 -6.53 -0.81 -2.21
C HIS A 55 -6.90 -0.36 -0.79
N PHE A 56 -6.14 0.57 -0.20
CA PHE A 56 -6.43 1.04 1.16
C PHE A 56 -7.72 1.84 1.26
N SER A 57 -8.06 2.64 0.23
CA SER A 57 -9.33 3.36 0.17
C SER A 57 -10.52 2.40 0.18
N SER A 58 -10.45 1.35 -0.64
CA SER A 58 -11.45 0.30 -0.69
C SER A 58 -11.63 -0.42 0.66
N ILE A 59 -10.53 -0.77 1.34
CA ILE A 59 -10.57 -1.40 2.67
C ILE A 59 -11.27 -0.49 3.69
N ARG A 60 -10.91 0.80 3.68
CA ARG A 60 -11.52 1.79 4.60
C ARG A 60 -13.01 1.96 4.33
N ASN A 61 -13.39 2.07 3.07
CA ASN A 61 -14.80 2.22 2.68
C ASN A 61 -15.62 0.98 3.05
N GLN A 62 -15.06 -0.23 2.88
CA GLN A 62 -15.71 -1.46 3.29
C GLN A 62 -15.90 -1.51 4.81
N SER A 63 -14.86 -1.19 5.58
CA SER A 63 -14.93 -1.13 7.03
C SER A 63 -15.97 -0.12 7.53
N ALA A 64 -16.01 1.07 6.93
CA ALA A 64 -16.99 2.10 7.25
C ALA A 64 -18.43 1.66 6.91
N SER A 65 -18.64 0.99 5.78
CA SER A 65 -19.94 0.47 5.36
C SER A 65 -20.47 -0.60 6.32
N VAL A 66 -19.60 -1.55 6.71
CA VAL A 66 -19.94 -2.57 7.71
C VAL A 66 -20.24 -1.91 9.06
N SER A 67 -19.39 -0.98 9.51
CA SER A 67 -19.62 -0.24 10.75
C SER A 67 -20.97 0.47 10.75
N GLY A 68 -21.32 1.16 9.66
CA GLY A 68 -22.61 1.84 9.53
C GLY A 68 -23.81 0.89 9.55
N THR A 69 -23.65 -0.33 9.04
CA THR A 69 -24.70 -1.37 9.12
C THR A 69 -24.86 -1.88 10.55
N VAL A 70 -23.76 -2.20 11.22
CA VAL A 70 -23.78 -2.68 12.61
C VAL A 70 -24.31 -1.61 13.57
N GLU A 71 -23.96 -0.34 13.35
CA GLU A 71 -24.50 0.80 14.10
C GLU A 71 -26.02 0.89 13.99
N LYS A 72 -26.61 0.64 12.79
CA LYS A 72 -28.07 0.58 12.62
C LYS A 72 -28.69 -0.60 13.35
N TRP A 73 -28.00 -1.75 13.36
CA TRP A 73 -28.45 -2.96 14.04
C TRP A 73 -28.37 -2.87 15.56
N ARG A 74 -27.43 -2.08 16.08
CA ARG A 74 -27.17 -1.93 17.51
C ARG A 74 -28.42 -1.57 18.32
N PRO A 75 -29.19 -0.50 18.01
CA PRO A 75 -30.44 -0.22 18.72
C PRO A 75 -31.56 -1.20 18.32
N LEU A 76 -31.55 -1.71 17.09
CA LEU A 76 -32.60 -2.62 16.61
C LEU A 76 -32.57 -3.97 17.31
N TYR A 77 -31.40 -4.47 17.71
CA TYR A 77 -31.20 -5.80 18.31
C TYR A 77 -30.53 -5.72 19.69
N HIS A 78 -30.57 -4.55 20.32
CA HIS A 78 -30.07 -4.30 21.68
C HIS A 78 -28.62 -4.79 21.90
N LEU A 79 -27.75 -4.54 20.92
CA LEU A 79 -26.36 -4.99 20.97
C LEU A 79 -25.56 -4.11 21.92
N ASN A 80 -24.75 -4.72 22.78
CA ASN A 80 -23.70 -4.01 23.50
C ASN A 80 -22.45 -3.81 22.61
N ASP A 81 -21.47 -3.06 23.11
CA ASP A 81 -20.24 -2.74 22.36
C ASP A 81 -19.46 -4.00 21.94
N ALA A 82 -19.37 -5.00 22.80
CA ALA A 82 -18.64 -6.23 22.52
C ALA A 82 -19.34 -7.09 21.44
N GLN A 83 -20.67 -7.18 21.51
CA GLN A 83 -21.48 -7.86 20.50
C GLN A 83 -21.41 -7.14 19.15
N ALA A 84 -21.50 -5.82 19.14
CA ALA A 84 -21.36 -5.02 17.93
C ALA A 84 -19.97 -5.19 17.29
N ALA A 85 -18.89 -5.16 18.09
CA ALA A 85 -17.54 -5.40 17.60
C ALA A 85 -17.36 -6.81 17.02
N SER A 86 -17.92 -7.83 17.69
CA SER A 86 -17.91 -9.22 17.22
C SER A 86 -18.63 -9.36 15.87
N ILE A 87 -19.84 -8.82 15.77
CA ILE A 87 -20.65 -8.79 14.54
C ILE A 87 -19.91 -8.07 13.41
N GLN A 88 -19.25 -6.96 13.70
CA GLN A 88 -18.46 -6.22 12.70
C GLN A 88 -17.32 -7.06 12.14
N GLN A 89 -16.61 -7.82 12.97
CA GLN A 89 -15.55 -8.71 12.50
C GLN A 89 -16.11 -9.85 11.65
N ILE A 90 -17.21 -10.47 12.10
CA ILE A 90 -17.90 -11.54 11.35
C ILE A 90 -18.31 -11.04 9.96
N GLU A 91 -18.87 -9.83 9.86
CA GLU A 91 -19.26 -9.23 8.59
C GLU A 91 -18.05 -8.91 7.71
N LEU A 92 -16.95 -8.42 8.28
CA LEU A 92 -15.71 -8.16 7.53
C LEU A 92 -15.09 -9.45 6.99
N ASP A 93 -15.10 -10.54 7.77
CA ASP A 93 -14.55 -11.82 7.35
C ASP A 93 -15.41 -12.46 6.25
N PHE A 94 -16.73 -12.35 6.37
CA PHE A 94 -17.65 -12.87 5.35
C PHE A 94 -17.62 -12.02 4.07
N HIS A 95 -17.59 -10.69 4.20
CA HIS A 95 -17.58 -9.78 3.06
C HIS A 95 -16.18 -9.53 2.46
N GLY A 96 -15.13 -9.92 3.17
CA GLY A 96 -13.76 -9.61 2.82
C GLY A 96 -13.43 -8.13 2.95
N THR A 97 -12.19 -7.80 2.60
CA THR A 97 -11.63 -6.45 2.73
C THR A 97 -12.11 -5.46 1.67
N GLY A 98 -13.00 -5.88 0.76
CA GLY A 98 -13.54 -5.03 -0.32
C GLY A 98 -12.56 -4.75 -1.48
N SER A 99 -11.33 -5.27 -1.41
CA SER A 99 -10.25 -4.97 -2.37
C SER A 99 -10.70 -5.15 -3.83
N PRO A 100 -10.45 -4.15 -4.71
CA PRO A 100 -10.84 -4.24 -6.11
C PRO A 100 -10.05 -5.29 -6.90
N PHE A 101 -8.96 -5.79 -6.32
CA PHE A 101 -8.09 -6.80 -6.92
C PHE A 101 -8.35 -8.22 -6.41
N SER A 102 -9.28 -8.39 -5.44
CA SER A 102 -9.66 -9.72 -4.97
C SER A 102 -10.77 -10.31 -5.83
N ILE A 103 -10.54 -11.49 -6.40
CA ILE A 103 -11.57 -12.28 -7.07
C ILE A 103 -12.41 -12.94 -5.97
N ARG A 104 -13.57 -12.35 -5.68
CA ARG A 104 -14.51 -12.91 -4.70
C ARG A 104 -15.55 -13.77 -5.40
N ASN A 105 -15.56 -15.06 -5.06
CA ASN A 105 -16.67 -15.94 -5.44
C ASN A 105 -17.93 -15.47 -4.72
N ARG A 106 -19.05 -15.40 -5.46
CA ARG A 106 -20.34 -15.06 -4.85
C ARG A 106 -20.70 -16.16 -3.83
N PRO A 107 -21.05 -15.81 -2.58
CA PRO A 107 -21.42 -16.81 -1.60
C PRO A 107 -22.68 -17.54 -2.06
N THR A 108 -22.71 -18.86 -1.87
CA THR A 108 -23.90 -19.68 -2.11
C THR A 108 -24.99 -19.32 -1.10
N GLU A 109 -26.24 -19.64 -1.40
CA GLU A 109 -27.36 -19.38 -0.48
C GLU A 109 -27.14 -20.07 0.88
N GLU A 110 -26.57 -21.27 0.88
CA GLU A 110 -26.24 -21.99 2.12
C GLU A 110 -25.12 -21.29 2.93
N GLN A 111 -24.14 -20.68 2.25
CA GLN A 111 -23.13 -19.87 2.92
C GLN A 111 -23.72 -18.59 3.53
N LYS A 112 -24.66 -17.95 2.84
CA LYS A 112 -25.39 -16.79 3.39
C LYS A 112 -26.24 -17.17 4.59
N LEU A 113 -26.94 -18.31 4.53
CA LEU A 113 -27.74 -18.79 5.64
C LEU A 113 -26.87 -19.05 6.88
N ARG A 114 -25.76 -19.78 6.73
CA ARG A 114 -24.81 -20.01 7.83
C ARG A 114 -24.23 -18.70 8.38
N HIS A 115 -23.98 -17.72 7.51
CA HIS A 115 -23.53 -16.40 7.94
C HIS A 115 -24.58 -15.69 8.81
N HIS A 116 -25.84 -15.64 8.37
CA HIS A 116 -26.91 -15.05 9.14
C HIS A 116 -27.13 -15.77 10.48
N GLU A 117 -27.03 -17.10 10.50
CA GLU A 117 -27.05 -17.89 11.74
C GLU A 117 -25.87 -17.59 12.66
N HIS A 118 -24.69 -17.30 12.10
CA HIS A 118 -23.54 -16.96 12.92
C HIS A 118 -23.71 -15.60 13.60
N LEU A 119 -24.26 -14.62 12.88
CA LEU A 119 -24.61 -13.30 13.41
C LEU A 119 -25.70 -13.38 14.47
N SER A 120 -26.75 -14.16 14.23
CA SER A 120 -27.89 -14.27 15.16
C SER A 120 -27.47 -14.84 16.52
N ARG A 121 -26.44 -15.71 16.56
CA ARG A 121 -25.86 -16.24 17.81
C ARG A 121 -25.17 -15.19 18.68
N GLN A 122 -24.78 -14.04 18.12
CA GLN A 122 -24.24 -12.92 18.90
C GLN A 122 -25.34 -12.12 19.59
N MET A 123 -26.60 -12.33 19.22
CA MET A 123 -27.75 -11.59 19.73
C MET A 123 -28.47 -12.35 20.85
N SER A 124 -29.43 -11.70 21.51
CA SER A 124 -30.38 -12.41 22.37
C SER A 124 -31.20 -13.43 21.54
N PRO A 125 -31.72 -14.52 22.13
CA PRO A 125 -32.50 -15.50 21.37
C PRO A 125 -33.70 -14.89 20.60
N SER A 126 -34.38 -13.91 21.21
CA SER A 126 -35.49 -13.19 20.58
C SER A 126 -35.03 -12.29 19.43
N ASP A 127 -33.93 -11.57 19.60
CA ASP A 127 -33.40 -10.68 18.57
C ASP A 127 -32.78 -11.45 17.42
N GLY A 128 -32.08 -12.56 17.71
CA GLY A 128 -31.52 -13.46 16.72
C GLY A 128 -32.60 -14.09 15.84
N LYS A 129 -33.73 -14.51 16.42
CA LYS A 129 -34.88 -14.99 15.63
C LYS A 129 -35.45 -13.90 14.72
N ARG A 130 -35.66 -12.68 15.25
CA ARG A 130 -36.15 -11.54 14.47
C ARG A 130 -35.18 -11.17 13.34
N PHE A 131 -33.88 -11.25 13.60
CA PHE A 131 -32.84 -11.01 12.61
C PHE A 131 -32.90 -12.01 11.46
N ILE A 132 -33.00 -13.32 11.75
CA ILE A 132 -33.13 -14.35 10.70
C ILE A 132 -34.39 -14.12 9.87
N GLU A 133 -35.54 -13.89 10.51
CA GLU A 133 -36.78 -13.59 9.79
C GLU A 133 -36.68 -12.34 8.91
N MET A 134 -35.96 -11.32 9.36
CA MET A 134 -35.72 -10.11 8.56
C MET A 134 -34.83 -10.42 7.34
N MET A 135 -33.79 -11.23 7.51
CA MET A 135 -32.88 -11.59 6.44
C MET A 135 -33.54 -12.50 5.38
N GLU A 136 -34.35 -13.47 5.81
CA GLU A 136 -35.11 -14.36 4.91
C GLU A 136 -36.16 -13.62 4.07
N LYS A 137 -36.77 -12.56 4.63
CA LYS A 137 -37.75 -11.72 3.91
C LYS A 137 -37.10 -10.78 2.86
N GLY A 138 -35.80 -10.94 2.59
CA GLY A 138 -35.05 -10.12 1.65
C GLY A 138 -34.56 -8.82 2.30
N GLY A 139 -33.98 -8.96 3.50
CA GLY A 139 -33.47 -7.91 4.38
C GLY A 139 -33.17 -6.60 3.67
N SER A 140 -33.90 -5.54 4.09
CA SER A 140 -33.88 -4.17 3.59
C SER A 140 -32.96 -3.93 2.40
N ARG A 141 -33.55 -3.90 1.20
CA ARG A 141 -33.00 -3.14 0.06
C ARG A 141 -32.55 -1.78 0.56
N HIS A 142 -31.25 -1.59 0.71
CA HIS A 142 -30.60 -0.30 0.86
C HIS A 142 -30.17 0.18 -0.52
#